data_AF-A0A069EZV2-F1
#
_entry.id   AF-A0A069EZV2-F1
#
_cell.length_a   1.000
_cell.length_b   1.000
_cell.length_c   1.000
_cell.angle_alpha   90.00
_cell.angle_beta   90.00
_cell.angle_gamma   90.00
#
_symmetry.space_group_name_H-M   'P 1'
#
loop_
_entity.id
_entity.type
_entity.pdbx_description
1 polymer ?
#
loop_
_entity_poly.entity_id
_entity_poly.type
_entity_poly.pdbx_seq_one_letter_code
_entity_poly.pdbx_strand_id
1 'polypeptide(L)'
;MREIQQQVDQMIIHLGGYWRPLSGLARLLEEVGEVGAALYEDDRTALVEELLDVFVISTCLANQYAIALEAPTSHDCDVPVHVTYYALVRESGEVARILNAYEGDKKLKATATPGALQMHLQGVQQAVFSIAGTIGLDVNASIGALVEAKSSRDFGRFDHTPDPITENSVRTYPRRVEGRYWGGIEAKENETFDRYIEREYNLRRFLKIASVEGLDGFVLCPPISGWNLSTIKQELSNVKVTEEKYGNGNYIIIRQSN
;
A
#
# COMPACT_ATOMS: atom_id res chain seq x y z
N MET A 1 -1.78 14.62 4.72
CA MET A 1 -1.57 13.28 4.15
C MET A 1 -2.15 12.15 4.99
N ARG A 2 -1.81 12.00 6.28
CA ARG A 2 -2.39 10.91 7.10
C ARG A 2 -3.91 10.82 7.03
N GLU A 3 -4.61 11.95 7.15
CA GLU A 3 -6.09 11.99 7.06
C GLU A 3 -6.59 11.56 5.68
N ILE A 4 -5.96 12.04 4.60
CA ILE A 4 -6.29 11.65 3.23
C ILE A 4 -6.04 10.15 2.99
N GLN A 5 -4.91 9.62 3.46
CA GLN A 5 -4.61 8.18 3.39
C GLN A 5 -5.71 7.36 4.10
N GLN A 6 -6.21 7.84 5.24
CA GLN A 6 -7.31 7.21 5.98
C GLN A 6 -8.65 7.32 5.22
N GLN A 7 -8.96 8.48 4.63
CA GLN A 7 -10.16 8.64 3.82
C GLN A 7 -10.17 7.70 2.62
N VAL A 8 -9.03 7.57 1.93
CA VAL A 8 -8.87 6.62 0.82
C VAL A 8 -8.95 5.17 1.31
N ASP A 9 -8.34 4.83 2.45
CA ASP A 9 -8.45 3.49 3.06
C ASP A 9 -9.91 3.11 3.33
N GLN A 10 -10.68 4.02 3.96
CA GLN A 10 -12.10 3.79 4.24
C GLN A 10 -12.93 3.66 2.96
N MET A 11 -12.68 4.52 1.97
CA MET A 11 -13.36 4.44 0.68
C MET A 11 -13.09 3.08 0.01
N ILE A 12 -11.84 2.65 -0.10
CA ILE A 12 -11.49 1.41 -0.78
C ILE A 12 -12.04 0.19 -0.04
N ILE A 13 -11.98 0.17 1.29
CA ILE A 13 -12.60 -0.91 2.09
C ILE A 13 -14.11 -1.00 1.80
N HIS A 14 -14.79 0.15 1.68
CA HIS A 14 -16.23 0.20 1.37
C HIS A 14 -16.56 -0.34 -0.03
N LEU A 15 -15.66 -0.17 -1.00
CA LEU A 15 -15.84 -0.63 -2.38
C LEU A 15 -15.57 -2.13 -2.60
N GLY A 16 -14.92 -2.80 -1.64
CA GLY A 16 -14.52 -4.20 -1.76
C GLY A 16 -13.08 -4.50 -1.30
N GLY A 17 -12.36 -3.51 -0.78
CA GLY A 17 -10.97 -3.70 -0.33
C GLY A 17 -9.93 -3.44 -1.42
N TYR A 18 -8.67 -3.62 -1.07
CA TYR A 18 -7.54 -3.31 -1.95
C TYR A 18 -7.41 -4.31 -3.10
N TRP A 19 -6.89 -3.83 -4.23
CA TRP A 19 -6.54 -4.70 -5.35
C TRP A 19 -5.27 -5.50 -5.04
N ARG A 20 -5.07 -6.62 -5.75
CA ARG A 20 -3.73 -7.23 -5.79
C ARG A 20 -2.71 -6.19 -6.27
N PRO A 21 -1.50 -6.11 -5.69
CA PRO A 21 -0.57 -5.03 -5.98
C PRO A 21 -0.23 -4.84 -7.47
N LEU A 22 -0.06 -5.93 -8.23
CA LEU A 22 0.19 -5.83 -9.68
C LEU A 22 -1.03 -5.36 -10.48
N SER A 23 -2.24 -5.63 -10.00
CA SER A 23 -3.46 -5.05 -10.56
C SER A 23 -3.55 -3.55 -10.23
N GLY A 24 -3.20 -3.16 -9.01
CA GLY A 24 -3.08 -1.74 -8.64
C GLY A 24 -2.02 -1.00 -9.48
N LEU A 25 -0.90 -1.67 -9.80
CA LEU A 25 0.10 -1.13 -10.72
C LEU A 25 -0.45 -0.97 -12.14
N ALA A 26 -1.18 -1.96 -12.66
CA ALA A 26 -1.77 -1.87 -14.00
C ALA A 26 -2.71 -0.67 -14.11
N ARG A 27 -3.57 -0.47 -13.09
CA ARG A 27 -4.43 0.70 -12.99
C ARG A 27 -3.64 2.00 -12.92
N LEU A 28 -2.58 2.07 -12.12
CA LEU A 28 -1.74 3.27 -12.06
C LEU A 28 -1.18 3.65 -13.43
N LEU A 29 -0.70 2.67 -14.20
CA LEU A 29 -0.15 2.90 -15.54
C LEU A 29 -1.23 3.25 -16.57
N GLU A 30 -2.44 2.70 -16.41
CA GLU A 30 -3.63 3.09 -17.17
C GLU A 30 -3.94 4.58 -16.96
N GLU A 31 -4.19 5.02 -15.72
CA GLU A 31 -4.57 6.41 -15.46
C GLU A 31 -3.44 7.40 -15.84
N VAL A 32 -2.16 7.01 -15.72
CA VAL A 32 -1.02 7.83 -16.20
C VAL A 32 -1.02 7.98 -17.73
N GLY A 33 -1.47 6.95 -18.44
CA GLY A 33 -1.71 7.02 -19.89
C GLY A 33 -2.87 7.97 -20.21
N GLU A 34 -3.96 7.90 -19.44
CA GLU A 34 -5.14 8.74 -19.62
C GLU A 34 -4.87 10.22 -19.29
N VAL A 35 -4.05 10.53 -18.27
CA VAL A 35 -3.50 11.88 -18.05
C VAL A 35 -2.78 12.40 -19.31
N GLY A 36 -1.99 11.53 -19.95
CA GLY A 36 -1.28 11.88 -21.19
C GLY A 36 -2.22 12.15 -22.36
N ALA A 37 -3.28 11.34 -22.50
CA ALA A 37 -4.32 11.54 -23.50
C ALA A 37 -5.07 12.86 -23.27
N ALA A 38 -5.50 13.14 -22.04
CA ALA A 38 -6.19 14.37 -21.69
C ALA A 38 -5.33 15.63 -21.95
N LEU A 39 -4.03 15.58 -21.64
CA LEU A 39 -3.09 16.66 -21.98
C LEU A 39 -2.91 16.85 -23.48
N TYR A 40 -2.89 15.75 -24.25
CA TYR A 40 -2.76 15.81 -25.71
C TYR A 40 -4.01 16.38 -26.38
N GLU A 41 -5.19 16.03 -25.86
CA GLU A 41 -6.49 16.45 -26.39
C GLU A 41 -6.96 17.82 -25.86
N ASP A 42 -6.21 18.41 -24.92
CA ASP A 42 -6.59 19.63 -24.17
C ASP A 42 -7.95 19.48 -23.45
N ASP A 43 -8.27 18.26 -23.02
CA ASP A 43 -9.49 17.96 -22.24
C ASP A 43 -9.24 18.18 -20.75
N ARG A 44 -9.61 19.37 -20.29
CA ARG A 44 -9.50 19.75 -18.87
C ARG A 44 -10.34 18.88 -17.94
N THR A 45 -11.50 18.39 -18.38
CA THR A 45 -12.39 17.60 -17.50
C THR A 45 -11.77 16.24 -17.27
N ALA A 46 -11.39 15.55 -18.34
CA ALA A 46 -10.67 14.28 -18.26
C ALA A 46 -9.38 14.44 -17.45
N LEU A 47 -8.60 15.51 -17.69
CA LEU A 47 -7.35 15.74 -16.95
C LEU A 47 -7.58 15.83 -15.43
N VAL A 48 -8.66 16.47 -14.98
CA VAL A 48 -8.99 16.54 -13.55
C VAL A 48 -9.33 15.15 -13.01
N GLU A 49 -10.15 14.38 -13.72
CA GLU A 49 -10.56 13.03 -13.32
C GLU A 49 -9.35 12.10 -13.18
N GLU A 50 -8.49 12.07 -14.20
CA GLU A 50 -7.34 11.17 -14.23
C GLU A 50 -6.25 11.54 -13.22
N LEU A 51 -6.03 12.83 -12.95
CA LEU A 51 -5.11 13.24 -11.89
C LEU A 51 -5.58 12.77 -10.50
N LEU A 52 -6.88 12.81 -10.25
CA LEU A 52 -7.45 12.34 -8.99
C LEU A 52 -7.35 10.81 -8.88
N ASP A 53 -7.61 10.07 -9.96
CA ASP A 53 -7.52 8.61 -9.93
C ASP A 53 -6.05 8.14 -9.80
N VAL A 54 -5.07 8.78 -10.46
CA VAL A 54 -3.63 8.54 -10.20
C VAL A 54 -3.28 8.78 -8.73
N PHE A 55 -3.79 9.86 -8.14
CA PHE A 55 -3.53 10.17 -6.72
C PHE A 55 -4.16 9.12 -5.79
N VAL A 56 -5.40 8.70 -6.04
CA VAL A 56 -6.08 7.66 -5.26
C VAL A 56 -5.33 6.35 -5.36
N ILE A 57 -4.98 5.89 -6.57
CA ILE A 57 -4.32 4.60 -6.77
C ILE A 57 -2.92 4.59 -6.15
N SER A 58 -2.13 5.65 -6.34
CA SER A 58 -0.81 5.76 -5.69
C SER A 58 -0.92 5.79 -4.16
N THR A 59 -1.96 6.43 -3.62
CA THR A 59 -2.28 6.38 -2.18
C THR A 59 -2.63 4.97 -1.71
N CYS A 60 -3.41 4.23 -2.51
CA CYS A 60 -3.76 2.85 -2.20
C CYS A 60 -2.52 1.96 -2.15
N LEU A 61 -1.66 2.06 -3.16
CA LEU A 61 -0.39 1.34 -3.19
C LEU A 61 0.48 1.70 -1.98
N ALA A 62 0.56 2.97 -1.58
CA ALA A 62 1.29 3.35 -0.37
C ALA A 62 0.71 2.66 0.88
N ASN A 63 -0.61 2.70 1.04
CA ASN A 63 -1.30 2.09 2.17
C ASN A 63 -1.02 0.58 2.25
N GLN A 64 -1.07 -0.15 1.13
CA GLN A 64 -0.82 -1.61 1.09
C GLN A 64 0.57 -2.01 1.60
N TYR A 65 1.55 -1.11 1.53
CA TYR A 65 2.91 -1.31 2.04
C TYR A 65 3.15 -0.61 3.38
N ALA A 66 2.06 -0.22 4.06
CA ALA A 66 2.06 0.54 5.31
C ALA A 66 2.95 1.80 5.24
N ILE A 67 3.08 2.41 4.05
CA ILE A 67 3.92 3.59 3.83
C ILE A 67 3.20 4.83 4.36
N ALA A 68 3.91 5.65 5.15
CA ALA A 68 3.44 6.96 5.55
C ALA A 68 3.83 7.99 4.49
N LEU A 69 2.85 8.51 3.75
CA LEU A 69 3.10 9.53 2.73
C LEU A 69 3.32 10.91 3.36
N GLU A 70 4.22 11.67 2.77
CA GLU A 70 4.48 13.06 3.14
C GLU A 70 3.71 13.98 2.21
N ALA A 71 3.37 15.18 2.69
CA ALA A 71 2.67 16.14 1.86
C ALA A 71 3.55 16.55 0.68
N PRO A 72 3.01 16.58 -0.55
CA PRO A 72 3.71 17.18 -1.69
C PRO A 72 4.15 18.59 -1.34
N THR A 73 5.36 18.95 -1.73
CA THR A 73 5.91 20.28 -1.53
C THR A 73 5.28 21.22 -2.54
N SER A 74 4.79 22.39 -2.07
CA SER A 74 4.40 23.47 -2.96
C SER A 74 5.67 24.02 -3.60
N HIS A 75 5.89 23.68 -4.87
CA HIS A 75 6.91 24.33 -5.67
C HIS A 75 6.22 25.31 -6.61
N ASP A 76 6.44 26.60 -6.36
CA ASP A 76 6.31 27.62 -7.40
C ASP A 76 7.37 27.31 -8.44
N CYS A 77 7.01 26.49 -9.41
CA CYS A 77 7.90 26.15 -10.49
C CYS A 77 7.16 26.43 -11.79
N ASP A 78 7.70 27.37 -12.56
CA ASP A 78 7.31 27.69 -13.93
C ASP A 78 7.74 26.55 -14.89
N VAL A 79 7.58 25.31 -14.42
CA VAL A 79 7.97 24.10 -15.13
C VAL A 79 6.85 23.76 -16.10
N PRO A 80 7.15 23.64 -17.40
CA PRO A 80 6.14 23.29 -18.38
C PRO A 80 5.44 21.97 -18.04
N VAL A 81 4.11 21.94 -18.20
CA VAL A 81 3.28 20.77 -17.84
C VAL A 81 3.76 19.45 -18.45
N HIS A 82 4.29 19.48 -19.68
CA HIS A 82 4.82 18.29 -20.36
C HIS A 82 6.09 17.74 -19.68
N VAL A 83 6.93 18.60 -19.10
CA VAL A 83 8.10 18.17 -18.32
C VAL A 83 7.64 17.48 -17.04
N THR A 84 6.63 18.04 -16.38
CA THR A 84 6.01 17.43 -15.19
C THR A 84 5.33 16.10 -15.53
N TYR A 85 4.70 15.98 -16.70
CA TYR A 85 4.16 14.71 -17.18
C TYR A 85 5.26 13.65 -17.40
N TYR A 86 6.41 14.01 -17.96
CA TYR A 86 7.54 13.08 -18.05
C TYR A 86 8.05 12.64 -16.67
N ALA A 87 8.02 13.53 -15.68
CA ALA A 87 8.31 13.14 -14.30
C ALA A 87 7.28 12.13 -13.77
N LEU A 88 5.97 12.36 -13.99
CA LEU A 88 4.91 11.42 -13.62
C LEU A 88 5.13 10.03 -14.24
N VAL A 89 5.44 9.97 -15.54
CA VAL A 89 5.73 8.71 -16.26
C VAL A 89 6.98 8.03 -15.68
N ARG A 90 8.06 8.79 -15.44
CA ARG A 90 9.29 8.25 -14.86
C ARG A 90 9.06 7.65 -13.48
N GLU A 91 8.39 8.38 -12.59
CA GLU A 91 8.14 7.91 -11.22
C GLU A 91 7.22 6.68 -11.21
N SER A 92 6.18 6.66 -12.05
CA SER A 92 5.31 5.50 -12.21
C SER A 92 6.05 4.27 -12.76
N GLY A 93 6.99 4.49 -13.68
CA GLY A 93 7.88 3.43 -14.17
C GLY A 93 8.81 2.86 -13.09
N GLU A 94 9.30 3.69 -12.18
CA GLU A 94 10.09 3.23 -11.04
C GLU A 94 9.24 2.46 -10.02
N VAL A 95 8.00 2.91 -9.75
CA VAL A 95 7.01 2.13 -8.98
C VAL A 95 6.80 0.76 -9.63
N ALA A 96 6.60 0.71 -10.96
CA ALA A 96 6.44 -0.54 -11.71
C ALA A 96 7.65 -1.47 -11.55
N ARG A 97 8.86 -0.92 -11.68
CA ARG A 97 10.12 -1.66 -11.53
C ARG A 97 10.26 -2.28 -10.14
N ILE A 98 9.84 -1.55 -9.10
CA ILE A 98 9.92 -1.99 -7.70
C ILE A 98 8.84 -3.03 -7.40
N LEU A 99 7.58 -2.77 -7.76
CA LEU A 99 6.49 -3.72 -7.53
C LEU A 99 6.70 -5.03 -8.29
N ASN A 100 7.27 -5.00 -9.50
CA ASN A 100 7.66 -6.23 -10.19
C ASN A 100 8.78 -7.00 -9.46
N ALA A 101 9.66 -6.30 -8.72
CA ALA A 101 10.65 -6.93 -7.86
C ALA A 101 10.06 -7.46 -6.55
N TYR A 102 8.98 -6.87 -6.03
CA TYR A 102 8.30 -7.32 -4.81
C TYR A 102 7.36 -8.50 -5.10
N GLU A 103 6.53 -8.36 -6.12
CA GLU A 103 5.36 -9.19 -6.37
C GLU A 103 5.50 -10.09 -7.59
N GLY A 104 6.37 -9.71 -8.54
CA GLY A 104 6.64 -10.49 -9.74
C GLY A 104 7.81 -11.46 -9.58
N ASP A 105 8.24 -11.99 -10.73
CA ASP A 105 9.28 -13.04 -10.82
C ASP A 105 10.70 -12.52 -10.60
N LYS A 106 10.86 -11.20 -10.50
CA LYS A 106 12.18 -10.57 -10.37
C LYS A 106 12.69 -10.72 -8.94
N LYS A 107 13.95 -11.13 -8.82
CA LYS A 107 14.65 -11.15 -7.53
C LYS A 107 14.94 -9.73 -7.06
N LEU A 108 14.80 -9.53 -5.76
CA LEU A 108 15.27 -8.30 -5.11
C LEU A 108 16.78 -8.18 -5.27
N LYS A 109 17.27 -6.99 -5.65
CA LYS A 109 18.71 -6.73 -5.71
C LYS A 109 19.25 -6.55 -4.30
N ALA A 110 20.47 -7.03 -4.03
CA ALA A 110 21.16 -6.76 -2.76
C ALA A 110 21.39 -5.25 -2.53
N THR A 111 21.43 -4.47 -3.60
CA THR A 111 21.56 -3.00 -3.59
C THR A 111 20.20 -2.29 -3.60
N ALA A 112 19.12 -2.95 -3.17
CA ALA A 112 17.82 -2.30 -3.09
C ALA A 112 17.88 -1.16 -2.07
N THR A 113 17.55 0.05 -2.51
CA THR A 113 17.55 1.24 -1.66
C THR A 113 16.37 1.15 -0.68
N PRO A 114 16.61 1.31 0.64
CA PRO A 114 15.52 1.36 1.60
C PRO A 114 14.52 2.48 1.30
N GLY A 115 13.22 2.21 1.45
CA GLY A 115 12.14 3.17 1.23
C GLY A 115 11.98 3.63 -0.23
N ALA A 116 12.53 2.90 -1.20
CA ALA A 116 12.45 3.28 -2.61
C ALA A 116 11.00 3.38 -3.10
N LEU A 117 10.11 2.47 -2.67
CA LEU A 117 8.70 2.55 -3.09
C LEU A 117 8.04 3.84 -2.59
N GLN A 118 8.27 4.19 -1.32
CA GLN A 118 7.76 5.44 -0.73
C GLN A 118 8.23 6.66 -1.53
N MET A 119 9.53 6.74 -1.83
CA MET A 119 10.11 7.85 -2.59
C MET A 119 9.43 8.03 -3.96
N HIS A 120 9.26 6.94 -4.71
CA HIS A 120 8.67 7.03 -6.05
C HIS A 120 7.16 7.26 -6.02
N LEU A 121 6.42 6.73 -5.03
CA LEU A 121 5.01 7.06 -4.84
C LEU A 121 4.81 8.54 -4.45
N GLN A 122 5.68 9.10 -3.60
CA GLN A 122 5.69 10.53 -3.31
C GLN A 122 6.03 11.35 -4.56
N GLY A 123 6.95 10.89 -5.41
CA GLY A 123 7.27 11.50 -6.70
C GLY A 123 6.07 11.53 -7.67
N VAL A 124 5.30 10.44 -7.74
CA VAL A 124 4.03 10.40 -8.48
C VAL A 124 3.06 11.47 -7.96
N GLN A 125 2.87 11.54 -6.65
CA GLN A 125 1.95 12.53 -6.03
C GLN A 125 2.44 13.97 -6.23
N GLN A 126 3.75 14.20 -6.16
CA GLN A 126 4.33 15.51 -6.45
C GLN A 126 4.04 15.95 -7.89
N ALA A 127 4.18 15.05 -8.86
CA ALA A 127 3.87 15.36 -10.25
C ALA A 127 2.37 15.67 -10.44
N VAL A 128 1.48 14.89 -9.81
CA VAL A 128 0.03 15.18 -9.81
C VAL A 128 -0.26 16.57 -9.26
N PHE A 129 0.26 16.92 -8.09
CA PHE A 129 0.05 18.23 -7.47
C PHE A 129 0.60 19.37 -8.33
N SER A 130 1.72 19.14 -9.01
CA SER A 130 2.35 20.14 -9.87
C SER A 130 1.52 20.39 -11.15
N ILE A 131 0.97 19.34 -11.79
CA ILE A 131 0.06 19.49 -12.92
C ILE A 131 -1.25 20.15 -12.48
N ALA A 132 -1.81 19.70 -11.35
CA ALA A 132 -3.03 20.25 -10.76
C ALA A 132 -2.89 21.76 -10.47
N GLY A 133 -1.74 22.18 -9.93
CA GLY A 133 -1.43 23.59 -9.69
C GLY A 133 -1.49 24.44 -10.96
N THR A 134 -0.93 23.95 -12.07
CA THR A 134 -0.95 24.65 -13.38
C THR A 134 -2.37 24.86 -13.90
N ILE A 135 -3.29 23.95 -13.62
CA ILE A 135 -4.70 24.09 -14.03
C ILE A 135 -5.58 24.73 -12.95
N GLY A 136 -5.03 25.07 -11.77
CA GLY A 136 -5.79 25.65 -10.65
C GLY A 136 -6.73 24.65 -9.97
N LEU A 137 -6.40 23.36 -9.96
CA LEU A 137 -7.13 22.31 -9.25
C LEU A 137 -6.63 22.18 -7.81
N ASP A 138 -7.53 22.27 -6.83
CA ASP A 138 -7.25 21.90 -5.44
C ASP A 138 -7.47 20.39 -5.25
N VAL A 139 -6.39 19.63 -5.36
CA VAL A 139 -6.41 18.17 -5.21
C VAL A 139 -6.98 17.75 -3.85
N ASN A 140 -6.64 18.45 -2.76
CA ASN A 140 -7.09 18.06 -1.43
C ASN A 140 -8.61 18.21 -1.28
N ALA A 141 -9.17 19.32 -1.76
CA ALA A 141 -10.61 19.55 -1.75
C ALA A 141 -11.35 18.55 -2.65
N SER A 142 -10.82 18.27 -3.83
CA SER A 142 -11.42 17.34 -4.80
C SER A 142 -11.44 15.89 -4.31
N ILE A 143 -10.41 15.43 -3.59
CA ILE A 143 -10.40 14.08 -3.01
C ILE A 143 -11.48 13.91 -1.94
N GLY A 144 -11.70 14.92 -1.09
CA GLY A 144 -12.80 14.89 -0.11
C GLY A 144 -14.15 14.64 -0.78
N ALA A 145 -14.45 15.40 -1.83
CA ALA A 145 -15.69 15.26 -2.60
C ALA A 145 -15.77 13.90 -3.33
N LEU A 146 -14.66 13.41 -3.89
CA LEU A 146 -14.60 12.11 -4.56
C LEU A 146 -14.93 10.95 -3.61
N VAL A 147 -14.35 10.99 -2.40
CA VAL A 147 -14.56 9.98 -1.36
C VAL A 147 -16.04 9.92 -0.97
N GLU A 148 -16.69 11.06 -0.78
CA GLU A 148 -18.13 11.15 -0.48
C GLU A 148 -18.99 10.60 -1.64
N ALA A 149 -18.63 10.93 -2.89
CA ALA A 149 -19.38 10.54 -4.08
C ALA A 149 -19.23 9.06 -4.46
N LYS A 150 -18.05 8.45 -4.26
CA LYS A 150 -17.82 7.01 -4.55
C LYS A 150 -18.36 6.11 -3.43
N SER A 151 -18.30 6.56 -2.16
CA SER A 151 -18.83 5.79 -1.02
C SER A 151 -20.36 5.61 -1.02
N SER A 152 -21.11 6.45 -1.74
CA SER A 152 -22.58 6.38 -1.78
C SER A 152 -23.13 5.53 -2.94
N ARG A 153 -22.32 5.20 -3.95
CA ARG A 153 -22.79 4.62 -5.22
C ARG A 153 -22.36 3.17 -5.47
N ASP A 154 -21.16 2.79 -5.06
CA ASP A 154 -20.47 1.59 -5.59
C ASP A 154 -20.18 0.52 -4.51
N PHE A 155 -21.07 0.37 -3.51
CA PHE A 155 -20.89 -0.62 -2.45
C PHE A 155 -20.80 -2.05 -3.00
N GLY A 156 -19.74 -2.78 -2.63
CA GLY A 156 -19.56 -4.18 -2.99
C GLY A 156 -19.29 -4.43 -4.47
N ARG A 157 -18.77 -3.44 -5.20
CA ARG A 157 -18.45 -3.56 -6.64
C ARG A 157 -17.32 -4.56 -6.92
N PHE A 158 -16.45 -4.83 -5.95
CA PHE A 158 -15.32 -5.74 -6.10
C PHE A 158 -15.32 -6.83 -5.03
N ASP A 159 -14.79 -7.99 -5.39
CA ASP A 159 -14.57 -9.08 -4.44
C ASP A 159 -13.51 -8.70 -3.41
N HIS A 160 -13.80 -8.99 -2.14
CA HIS A 160 -12.83 -8.85 -1.06
C HIS A 160 -11.60 -9.72 -1.30
N THR A 161 -10.49 -9.05 -1.61
CA THR A 161 -9.17 -9.70 -1.70
C THR A 161 -8.46 -9.54 -0.35
N PRO A 162 -7.95 -10.65 0.25
CA PRO A 162 -7.13 -10.56 1.46
C PRO A 162 -5.92 -9.65 1.23
N ASP A 163 -5.75 -8.66 2.11
CA ASP A 163 -4.63 -7.72 2.07
C ASP A 163 -4.03 -7.59 3.47
N PRO A 164 -2.69 -7.69 3.61
CA PRO A 164 -2.03 -7.74 4.91
C PRO A 164 -2.29 -6.50 5.78
N ILE A 165 -2.66 -5.34 5.21
CA ILE A 165 -2.99 -4.16 6.02
C ILE A 165 -4.45 -4.12 6.46
N THR A 166 -5.30 -4.99 5.92
CA THR A 166 -6.73 -5.10 6.27
C THR A 166 -7.05 -6.30 7.15
N GLU A 167 -6.11 -7.23 7.30
CA GLU A 167 -6.29 -8.40 8.15
C GLU A 167 -6.63 -8.03 9.59
N ASN A 168 -7.53 -8.81 10.20
CA ASN A 168 -7.98 -8.57 11.58
C ASN A 168 -6.81 -8.59 12.58
N SER A 169 -5.79 -9.41 12.31
CA SER A 169 -4.58 -9.51 13.12
C SER A 169 -3.87 -8.16 13.29
N VAL A 170 -3.66 -7.42 12.20
CA VAL A 170 -3.01 -6.09 12.27
C VAL A 170 -3.98 -4.98 12.68
N ARG A 171 -5.26 -5.07 12.30
CA ARG A 171 -6.27 -4.05 12.65
C ARG A 171 -6.60 -4.04 14.15
N THR A 172 -6.51 -5.19 14.82
CA THR A 172 -6.72 -5.34 16.27
C THR A 172 -5.45 -5.26 17.09
N TYR A 173 -4.27 -5.46 16.47
CA TYR A 173 -2.99 -5.26 17.15
C TYR A 173 -2.93 -3.84 17.72
N PRO A 174 -2.49 -3.67 18.98
CA PRO A 174 -2.75 -2.44 19.69
C PRO A 174 -2.03 -1.28 19.04
N ARG A 175 -2.79 -0.25 18.69
CA ARG A 175 -2.28 1.05 18.19
C ARG A 175 -1.28 1.75 19.12
N ARG A 176 -1.02 1.21 20.32
CA ARG A 176 -0.01 1.72 21.27
C ARG A 176 1.42 1.28 20.90
N VAL A 177 1.57 0.22 20.12
CA VAL A 177 2.86 -0.14 19.53
C VAL A 177 2.95 0.59 18.21
N GLU A 178 3.69 1.71 18.22
CA GLU A 178 3.95 2.47 17.00
C GLU A 178 4.84 1.65 16.06
N GLY A 179 4.47 1.62 14.78
CA GLY A 179 5.23 0.91 13.76
C GLY A 179 4.39 0.58 12.52
N ARG A 180 5.06 0.08 11.50
CA ARG A 180 4.53 -0.34 10.21
C ARG A 180 4.41 -1.85 10.20
N TYR A 181 3.19 -2.33 10.37
CA TYR A 181 2.91 -3.74 10.51
C TYR A 181 2.08 -4.27 9.33
N TRP A 182 2.34 -5.51 8.98
CA TRP A 182 1.46 -6.33 8.16
C TRP A 182 0.83 -7.41 9.02
N GLY A 183 -0.37 -7.85 8.64
CA GLY A 183 -1.12 -8.90 9.31
C GLY A 183 -1.20 -10.16 8.46
N GLY A 184 -1.22 -11.29 9.14
CA GLY A 184 -1.61 -12.57 8.56
C GLY A 184 -3.10 -12.83 8.69
N ILE A 185 -3.59 -13.71 7.83
CA ILE A 185 -4.96 -14.23 7.82
C ILE A 185 -5.30 -14.90 9.15
N GLU A 186 -6.58 -15.01 9.46
CA GLU A 186 -7.05 -15.66 10.68
C GLU A 186 -6.70 -17.16 10.71
N ALA A 187 -6.15 -17.65 11.83
CA ALA A 187 -5.88 -19.06 12.09
C ALA A 187 -7.18 -19.86 12.34
N LYS A 188 -7.29 -21.09 11.84
CA LYS A 188 -8.44 -21.95 12.19
C LYS A 188 -8.23 -22.55 13.59
N GLU A 189 -9.32 -22.81 14.31
CA GLU A 189 -9.36 -23.17 15.74
C GLU A 189 -8.34 -24.23 16.21
N ASN A 190 -8.03 -25.22 15.36
CA ASN A 190 -7.11 -26.34 15.68
C ASN A 190 -6.01 -26.51 14.63
N GLU A 191 -5.68 -25.47 13.88
CA GLU A 191 -4.70 -25.54 12.81
C GLU A 191 -3.28 -25.50 13.35
N THR A 192 -2.42 -26.39 12.86
CA THR A 192 -0.99 -26.35 13.13
C THR A 192 -0.32 -25.23 12.33
N PHE A 193 0.82 -24.72 12.81
CA PHE A 193 1.53 -23.65 12.13
C PHE A 193 1.93 -24.02 10.68
N ASP A 194 2.36 -25.25 10.44
CA ASP A 194 2.75 -25.72 9.10
C ASP A 194 1.56 -25.69 8.12
N ARG A 195 0.35 -26.01 8.59
CA ARG A 195 -0.87 -25.91 7.77
C ARG A 195 -1.28 -24.46 7.54
N TYR A 196 -1.09 -23.61 8.54
CA TYR A 196 -1.35 -22.18 8.43
C TYR A 196 -0.45 -21.55 7.36
N ILE A 197 0.85 -21.86 7.35
CA ILE A 197 1.78 -21.22 6.43
C ILE A 197 1.58 -21.63 4.97
N GLU A 198 1.01 -22.81 4.70
CA GLU A 198 0.62 -23.24 3.34
C GLU A 198 -0.38 -22.29 2.66
N ARG A 199 -1.20 -21.56 3.45
CA ARG A 199 -2.21 -20.62 2.94
C ARG A 199 -1.89 -19.14 3.21
N GLU A 200 -0.89 -18.85 4.03
CA GLU A 200 -0.47 -17.49 4.35
C GLU A 200 0.58 -16.97 3.35
N TYR A 201 0.09 -16.39 2.26
CA TYR A 201 0.95 -15.89 1.18
C TYR A 201 1.68 -14.58 1.55
N ASN A 202 1.13 -13.77 2.45
CA ASN A 202 1.67 -12.46 2.79
C ASN A 202 2.91 -12.56 3.69
N LEU A 203 3.07 -13.63 4.49
CA LEU A 203 4.30 -13.78 5.27
C LEU A 203 5.53 -13.90 4.36
N ARG A 204 5.44 -14.67 3.27
CA ARG A 204 6.55 -14.79 2.31
C ARG A 204 6.88 -13.45 1.67
N ARG A 205 5.86 -12.66 1.32
CA ARG A 205 6.01 -11.29 0.79
C ARG A 205 6.70 -10.39 1.82
N PHE A 206 6.23 -10.40 3.07
CA PHE A 206 6.82 -9.66 4.18
C PHE A 206 8.31 -9.99 4.36
N LEU A 207 8.66 -11.27 4.44
CA LEU A 207 10.05 -11.71 4.62
C LEU A 207 10.96 -11.27 3.47
N LYS A 208 10.42 -11.03 2.28
CA LYS A 208 11.17 -10.54 1.12
C LYS A 208 11.42 -9.04 1.19
N ILE A 209 10.48 -8.24 1.70
CA ILE A 209 10.50 -6.77 1.54
C ILE A 209 10.67 -5.99 2.84
N ALA A 210 10.50 -6.61 4.01
CA ALA A 210 10.39 -5.89 5.28
C ALA A 210 11.60 -5.01 5.61
N SER A 211 12.84 -5.49 5.43
CA SER A 211 14.05 -4.67 5.63
C SER A 211 14.18 -3.53 4.62
N VAL A 212 13.73 -3.73 3.39
CA VAL A 212 13.85 -2.72 2.33
C VAL A 212 12.80 -1.63 2.50
N GLU A 213 11.56 -2.00 2.80
CA GLU A 213 10.51 -1.01 2.99
C GLU A 213 10.40 -0.48 4.43
N GLY A 214 11.12 -1.06 5.38
CA GLY A 214 11.07 -0.65 6.79
C GLY A 214 9.76 -1.07 7.47
N LEU A 215 9.32 -2.31 7.25
CA LEU A 215 8.22 -2.91 8.01
C LEU A 215 8.74 -3.48 9.33
N ASP A 216 8.09 -3.09 10.43
CA ASP A 216 8.50 -3.41 11.80
C ASP A 216 8.10 -4.82 12.25
N GLY A 217 7.12 -5.43 11.59
CA GLY A 217 6.70 -6.79 11.92
C GLY A 217 5.53 -7.33 11.12
N PHE A 218 5.40 -8.65 11.15
CA PHE A 218 4.24 -9.39 10.68
C PHE A 218 3.47 -9.93 11.89
N VAL A 219 2.20 -9.57 12.00
CA VAL A 219 1.33 -9.88 13.13
C VAL A 219 0.46 -11.09 12.80
N LEU A 220 0.51 -12.11 13.65
CA LEU A 220 -0.33 -13.28 13.57
C LEU A 220 -1.23 -13.37 14.81
N CYS A 221 -2.46 -13.84 14.61
CA CYS A 221 -3.33 -14.28 15.70
C CYS A 221 -3.33 -15.82 15.72
N PRO A 222 -2.66 -16.48 16.68
CA PRO A 222 -2.69 -17.93 16.78
C PRO A 222 -4.09 -18.42 17.19
N PRO A 223 -4.41 -19.70 16.95
CA PRO A 223 -5.64 -20.30 17.45
C PRO A 223 -5.66 -20.32 18.99
N ILE A 224 -6.83 -20.59 19.58
CA ILE A 224 -6.99 -20.69 21.05
C ILE A 224 -6.05 -21.74 21.65
N SER A 225 -5.85 -22.85 20.96
CA SER A 225 -4.90 -23.91 21.32
C SER A 225 -3.43 -23.43 21.34
N GLY A 226 -3.15 -22.28 20.71
CA GLY A 226 -1.83 -21.71 20.57
C GLY A 226 -0.97 -22.45 19.55
N TRP A 227 0.11 -21.80 19.14
CA TRP A 227 1.20 -22.46 18.42
C TRP A 227 2.43 -22.53 19.31
N ASN A 228 3.24 -23.57 19.10
CA ASN A 228 4.53 -23.67 19.76
C ASN A 228 5.54 -22.71 19.08
N LEU A 229 6.00 -21.70 19.82
CA LEU A 229 7.02 -20.74 19.36
C LEU A 229 8.31 -21.42 18.87
N SER A 230 8.72 -22.55 19.44
CA SER A 230 9.92 -23.26 18.98
C SER A 230 9.74 -23.83 17.58
N THR A 231 8.53 -24.33 17.27
CA THR A 231 8.18 -24.81 15.92
C THR A 231 8.23 -23.66 14.91
N ILE A 232 7.64 -22.51 15.24
CA ILE A 232 7.67 -21.33 14.36
C ILE A 232 9.11 -20.87 14.07
N LYS A 233 9.96 -20.83 15.10
CA LYS A 233 11.38 -20.47 14.96
C LYS A 233 12.18 -21.48 14.14
N GLN A 234 11.78 -22.76 14.17
CA GLN A 234 12.41 -23.80 13.37
C GLN A 234 12.04 -23.67 11.89
N GLU A 235 10.77 -23.36 11.61
CA GLU A 235 10.27 -23.15 10.24
C GLU A 235 10.75 -21.84 9.62
N LEU A 236 10.91 -20.79 10.44
CA LEU A 236 11.34 -19.47 9.98
C LEU A 236 12.79 -19.17 10.39
N SER A 237 13.73 -19.37 9.46
CA SER A 237 15.13 -19.00 9.66
C SER A 237 15.33 -17.47 9.61
N ASN A 238 16.28 -16.95 10.39
CA ASN A 238 16.74 -15.53 10.35
C ASN A 238 15.67 -14.49 10.69
N VAL A 239 14.72 -14.85 11.55
CA VAL A 239 13.72 -13.92 12.09
C VAL A 239 13.67 -13.98 13.61
N LYS A 240 13.25 -12.87 14.22
CA LYS A 240 12.89 -12.80 15.62
C LYS A 240 11.40 -13.02 15.76
N VAL A 241 11.01 -14.07 16.48
CA VAL A 241 9.61 -14.40 16.78
C VAL A 241 9.34 -14.14 18.26
N THR A 242 8.34 -13.32 18.56
CA THR A 242 7.89 -13.03 19.94
C THR A 242 6.40 -13.26 20.08
N GLU A 243 5.97 -13.68 21.26
CA GLU A 243 4.56 -13.70 21.65
C GLU A 243 4.27 -12.46 22.50
N GLU A 244 3.18 -11.77 22.17
CA GLU A 244 2.77 -10.54 22.83
C GLU A 244 1.29 -10.64 23.19
N LYS A 245 0.94 -10.29 24.43
CA LYS A 245 -0.43 -10.34 24.95
C LYS A 245 -0.93 -8.94 25.26
N TYR A 246 -2.06 -8.58 24.69
CA TYR A 246 -2.67 -7.27 24.89
C TYR A 246 -4.17 -7.41 25.11
N GLY A 247 -4.62 -7.01 26.31
CA GLY A 247 -5.99 -7.27 26.74
C GLY A 247 -6.30 -8.77 26.70
N ASN A 248 -7.32 -9.15 25.93
CA ASN A 248 -7.70 -10.56 25.71
C ASN A 248 -7.08 -11.16 24.43
N GLY A 249 -6.32 -10.37 23.65
CA GLY A 249 -5.68 -10.82 22.42
C GLY A 249 -4.32 -11.45 22.67
N ASN A 250 -4.05 -12.57 21.99
CA ASN A 250 -2.72 -13.16 21.89
C ASN A 250 -2.18 -12.94 20.48
N TYR A 251 -0.95 -12.48 20.36
CA TYR A 251 -0.33 -12.14 19.08
C TYR A 251 1.05 -12.78 18.97
N ILE A 252 1.39 -13.25 17.78
CA ILE A 252 2.74 -13.67 17.45
C ILE A 252 3.30 -12.66 16.45
N ILE A 253 4.41 -12.03 16.81
CA ILE A 253 5.05 -11.00 16.00
C ILE A 253 6.34 -11.55 15.42
N ILE A 254 6.43 -11.55 14.10
CA ILE A 254 7.61 -11.95 13.35
C ILE A 254 8.31 -10.67 12.88
N ARG A 255 9.58 -10.49 13.27
CA ARG A 255 10.42 -9.36 12.87
C ARG A 255 11.65 -9.88 12.14
N GLN A 256 12.15 -9.16 11.16
CA GLN A 256 13.45 -9.52 10.57
C GLN A 256 14.54 -9.39 11.63
N SER A 257 15.48 -10.34 11.65
CA SER A 257 16.67 -10.20 12.48
C SER A 257 17.59 -9.15 11.84
N ASN A 258 18.04 -8.18 12.64
CA ASN A 258 19.09 -7.23 12.24
C ASN A 258 20.40 -7.93 11.87
#